data_AF-A0A2N2P2I8-F1
#
_entry.id   AF-A0A2N2P2I8-F1
#
_cell.length_a   1.000
_cell.length_b   1.000
_cell.length_c   1.000
_cell.angle_alpha   90.00
_cell.angle_beta   90.00
_cell.angle_gamma   90.00
#
_symmetry.space_group_name_H-M   'P 1'
#
loop_
_entity.id
_entity.type
_entity.pdbx_description
1 polymer ?
#
loop_
_entity_poly.entity_id
_entity_poly.type
_entity_poly.pdbx_seq_one_letter_code
_entity_poly.pdbx_strand_id
1 'polypeptide(L)'
;METQKLTIFSSYRDFKVFLEDFVFDNFDFSVYKPIETNYGFGEFHLHYSFLGSLIDYKIVVVDKNNLEIEISVPKNNNEDSENHVKFALAEIKNNFSPAELPEGFKNLISETKYVEIMQERWRESERTQRAKAYLSTIVLLGSILEGILLYKIKANMEKANRSEFSPKKDGRPKEYSEWTLENMVNVCHNCRWINKDAKSFSDGLKEYRNFVHPWKQFNNNLDMPNENTCKLSREIVEIVLNDLWKNL
;
A
#
# COMPACT_ATOMS: atom_id res chain seq x y z
N MET A 1 19.04 -25.41 -19.17
CA MET A 1 18.57 -24.20 -18.43
C MET A 1 18.26 -24.64 -17.02
N GLU A 2 18.70 -23.88 -16.03
CA GLU A 2 18.28 -24.09 -14.65
C GLU A 2 17.12 -23.14 -14.40
N THR A 3 15.93 -23.70 -14.21
CA THR A 3 14.69 -22.95 -14.11
C THR A 3 14.34 -22.77 -12.65
N GLN A 4 14.16 -21.53 -12.20
CA GLN A 4 13.60 -21.24 -10.88
C GLN A 4 12.17 -20.72 -11.05
N LYS A 5 11.23 -21.41 -10.39
CA LYS A 5 9.80 -21.07 -10.42
C LYS A 5 9.44 -20.20 -9.23
N LEU A 6 8.74 -19.10 -9.49
CA LEU A 6 8.19 -18.22 -8.48
C LEU A 6 6.71 -17.97 -8.78
N THR A 7 5.82 -18.42 -7.91
CA THR A 7 4.39 -18.16 -8.02
C THR A 7 4.01 -16.87 -7.30
N ILE A 8 3.25 -16.01 -7.96
CA ILE A 8 2.88 -14.68 -7.46
C ILE A 8 1.39 -14.42 -7.60
N PHE A 9 0.78 -13.94 -6.52
CA PHE A 9 -0.65 -13.66 -6.48
C PHE A 9 -0.88 -12.16 -6.69
N SER A 10 -1.24 -11.76 -7.92
CA SER A 10 -1.56 -10.37 -8.28
C SER A 10 -2.48 -10.30 -9.50
N SER A 11 -3.21 -9.18 -9.68
CA SER A 11 -4.03 -8.97 -10.87
C SER A 11 -3.16 -8.72 -12.10
N TYR A 12 -3.62 -9.18 -13.28
CA TYR A 12 -2.89 -9.03 -14.55
C TYR A 12 -2.51 -7.57 -14.86
N ARG A 13 -3.40 -6.61 -14.58
CA ARG A 13 -3.16 -5.19 -14.85
C ARG A 13 -2.05 -4.63 -13.98
N ASP A 14 -2.09 -4.93 -12.68
CA ASP A 14 -1.11 -4.45 -11.72
C ASP A 14 0.26 -5.07 -11.97
N PHE A 15 0.25 -6.32 -12.43
CA PHE A 15 1.43 -7.06 -12.83
C PHE A 15 2.12 -6.49 -14.08
N LYS A 16 1.34 -6.14 -15.11
CA LYS A 16 1.88 -5.57 -16.35
C LYS A 16 2.58 -4.23 -16.10
N VAL A 17 1.94 -3.34 -15.36
CA VAL A 17 2.52 -2.03 -15.01
C VAL A 17 3.79 -2.22 -14.20
N PHE A 18 3.78 -3.11 -13.19
CA PHE A 18 4.98 -3.41 -12.42
C PHE A 18 6.13 -3.90 -13.28
N LEU A 19 5.91 -4.82 -14.23
CA LEU A 19 7.00 -5.32 -15.06
C LEU A 19 7.59 -4.24 -15.96
N GLU A 20 6.73 -3.42 -16.56
CA GLU A 20 7.17 -2.31 -17.41
C GLU A 20 8.04 -1.34 -16.59
N ASP A 21 7.64 -1.02 -15.36
CA ASP A 21 8.38 -0.14 -14.45
C ASP A 21 9.65 -0.81 -13.88
N PHE A 22 9.56 -2.05 -13.41
CA PHE A 22 10.69 -2.81 -12.83
C PHE A 22 11.81 -3.02 -13.84
N VAL A 23 11.46 -3.40 -15.08
CA VAL A 23 12.46 -3.61 -16.13
C VAL A 23 13.12 -2.29 -16.49
N PHE A 24 12.35 -1.21 -16.59
CA PHE A 24 12.89 0.11 -16.92
C PHE A 24 13.81 0.66 -15.82
N ASP A 25 13.41 0.53 -14.55
CA ASP A 25 14.13 1.09 -13.41
C ASP A 25 15.39 0.30 -13.03
N ASN A 26 15.45 -1.01 -13.31
CA ASN A 26 16.56 -1.87 -12.89
C ASN A 26 17.53 -2.24 -14.02
N PHE A 27 17.11 -2.11 -15.28
CA PHE A 27 17.88 -2.57 -16.43
C PHE A 27 17.88 -1.50 -17.52
N ASP A 28 18.79 -0.54 -17.36
CA ASP A 28 18.99 0.58 -18.28
C ASP A 28 19.34 0.05 -19.70
N PHE A 29 18.54 0.41 -20.69
CA PHE A 29 18.68 0.25 -22.16
C PHE A 29 18.03 -0.94 -22.92
N SER A 30 17.42 -0.54 -24.06
CA SER A 30 16.91 -1.29 -25.23
C SER A 30 16.08 -2.54 -24.99
N VAL A 31 14.87 -2.33 -24.49
CA VAL A 31 13.80 -3.34 -24.42
C VAL A 31 13.18 -3.55 -25.81
N TYR A 32 13.21 -4.79 -26.33
CA TYR A 32 12.35 -5.17 -27.45
C TYR A 32 10.97 -5.57 -26.92
N LYS A 33 9.91 -4.96 -27.47
CA LYS A 33 8.51 -5.23 -27.11
C LYS A 33 8.13 -6.70 -27.41
N PRO A 34 7.19 -7.29 -26.66
CA PRO A 34 6.87 -8.71 -26.69
C PRO A 34 6.24 -9.15 -28.01
N ILE A 35 6.44 -10.44 -28.35
CA ILE A 35 5.63 -11.16 -29.34
C ILE A 35 4.42 -11.72 -28.59
N GLU A 36 3.25 -11.09 -28.74
CA GLU A 36 1.99 -11.67 -28.28
C GLU A 36 1.68 -12.93 -29.12
N THR A 37 1.53 -14.07 -28.46
CA THR A 37 0.87 -15.24 -29.07
C THR A 37 -0.49 -15.43 -28.39
N ASN A 38 -1.52 -15.63 -29.22
CA ASN A 38 -2.91 -15.20 -29.01
C ASN A 38 -3.74 -15.91 -27.91
N TYR A 39 -4.63 -15.10 -27.32
CA TYR A 39 -6.01 -15.31 -26.81
C TYR A 39 -6.42 -16.61 -26.10
N GLY A 40 -6.90 -16.42 -24.86
CA GLY A 40 -7.43 -17.44 -23.95
C GLY A 40 -6.54 -17.53 -22.70
N PHE A 41 -6.99 -18.12 -21.59
CA PHE A 41 -6.10 -18.42 -20.45
C PHE A 41 -4.81 -19.05 -21.02
N GLY A 42 -3.70 -18.32 -20.96
CA GLY A 42 -2.59 -18.49 -21.89
C GLY A 42 -1.26 -17.97 -21.34
N GLU A 43 -0.18 -18.57 -21.84
CA GLU A 43 1.19 -18.30 -21.43
C GLU A 43 1.74 -17.05 -22.13
N PHE A 44 2.42 -16.16 -21.40
CA PHE A 44 3.08 -14.99 -21.94
C PHE A 44 4.60 -15.20 -21.88
N HIS A 45 5.28 -15.02 -23.00
CA HIS A 45 6.74 -15.08 -23.06
C HIS A 45 7.27 -13.66 -23.22
N LEU A 46 7.97 -13.15 -22.21
CA LEU A 46 8.67 -11.87 -22.28
C LEU A 46 10.17 -12.12 -22.41
N HIS A 47 10.69 -11.87 -23.61
CA HIS A 47 12.11 -11.98 -23.90
C HIS A 47 12.77 -10.62 -23.72
N TYR A 48 13.72 -10.52 -22.80
CA TYR A 48 14.53 -9.32 -22.60
C TYR A 48 16.01 -9.65 -22.87
N SER A 49 16.70 -8.77 -23.59
CA SER A 49 18.12 -8.95 -23.89
C SER A 49 18.89 -7.80 -23.25
N PHE A 50 19.84 -8.12 -22.37
CA PHE A 50 20.58 -7.13 -21.58
C PHE A 50 22.09 -7.36 -21.69
N LEU A 51 22.86 -6.33 -22.06
CA LEU A 51 24.34 -6.37 -22.07
C LEU A 51 24.95 -7.62 -22.76
N GLY A 52 24.33 -8.09 -23.85
CA GLY A 52 24.78 -9.26 -24.61
C GLY A 52 24.47 -10.62 -23.97
N SER A 53 23.81 -10.65 -22.81
CA SER A 53 23.25 -11.84 -22.19
C SER A 53 21.73 -11.84 -22.39
N LEU A 54 21.19 -12.88 -23.02
CA LEU A 54 19.74 -13.11 -23.06
C LEU A 54 19.30 -13.42 -21.62
N ILE A 55 18.26 -12.78 -21.10
CA ILE A 55 17.58 -13.26 -19.89
C ILE A 55 16.12 -13.49 -20.29
N ASP A 56 15.72 -14.77 -20.36
CA ASP A 56 14.38 -15.13 -20.78
C ASP A 56 13.45 -15.22 -19.57
N TYR A 57 12.43 -14.36 -19.51
CA TYR A 57 11.41 -14.42 -18.46
C TYR A 57 10.13 -14.99 -19.05
N LYS A 58 9.74 -16.20 -18.65
CA LYS A 58 8.43 -16.78 -19.01
C LYS A 58 7.42 -16.42 -17.92
N ILE A 59 6.29 -15.85 -18.29
CA ILE A 59 5.25 -15.43 -17.36
C ILE A 59 3.97 -16.15 -17.75
N VAL A 60 3.56 -17.11 -16.93
CA VAL A 60 2.35 -17.88 -17.15
C VAL A 60 1.21 -17.24 -16.37
N VAL A 61 0.17 -16.76 -17.05
CA VAL A 61 -1.06 -16.34 -16.38
C VAL A 61 -1.82 -17.61 -15.99
N VAL A 62 -1.91 -17.91 -14.69
CA VAL A 62 -2.53 -19.15 -14.19
C VAL A 62 -4.05 -19.03 -14.19
N ASP A 63 -4.59 -17.90 -13.70
CA ASP A 63 -6.00 -17.56 -13.84
C ASP A 63 -6.28 -16.05 -13.70
N LYS A 64 -7.57 -15.64 -13.58
CA LYS A 64 -8.00 -14.23 -13.50
C LYS A 64 -7.40 -13.47 -12.31
N ASN A 65 -7.00 -14.19 -11.28
CA ASN A 65 -6.50 -13.67 -10.01
C ASN A 65 -5.06 -14.13 -9.70
N ASN A 66 -4.51 -15.08 -10.47
CA ASN A 66 -3.25 -15.76 -10.15
C ASN A 66 -2.26 -15.75 -11.33
N LEU A 67 -0.99 -15.47 -11.04
CA LEU A 67 0.10 -15.43 -12.02
C LEU A 67 1.25 -16.35 -11.55
N GLU A 68 1.80 -17.17 -12.44
CA GLU A 68 3.02 -17.95 -12.21
C GLU A 68 4.15 -17.35 -13.05
N ILE A 69 5.27 -17.01 -12.41
CA ILE A 69 6.43 -16.45 -13.10
C ILE A 69 7.50 -17.53 -13.14
N GLU A 70 7.83 -17.97 -14.34
CA GLU A 70 8.92 -18.91 -14.61
C GLU A 70 10.12 -18.14 -15.17
N ILE A 71 11.08 -17.82 -14.30
CA ILE A 71 12.29 -17.09 -14.70
C ILE A 71 13.31 -18.09 -15.22
N SER A 72 13.74 -17.92 -16.48
CA SER A 72 14.67 -18.80 -17.17
C SER A 72 15.92 -18.05 -17.61
N VAL A 73 16.97 -18.12 -16.80
CA VAL A 73 18.23 -17.45 -17.14
C VAL A 73 19.16 -18.45 -17.83
N PRO A 74 19.68 -18.14 -19.04
CA PRO A 74 20.67 -19.01 -19.66
C PRO A 74 21.91 -19.07 -18.77
N LYS A 75 22.38 -20.30 -18.56
CA LYS A 75 23.53 -20.57 -17.71
C LYS A 75 24.78 -20.05 -18.41
N ASN A 76 25.20 -18.83 -18.11
CA ASN A 76 26.61 -18.46 -18.24
C ASN A 76 27.29 -18.82 -16.93
N ASN A 77 28.44 -19.50 -17.00
CA ASN A 77 29.16 -20.08 -15.86
C ASN A 77 29.77 -19.04 -14.90
N ASN A 78 29.20 -17.83 -14.81
CA ASN A 78 29.71 -16.72 -14.04
C ASN A 78 28.76 -16.43 -12.86
N GLU A 79 29.35 -16.27 -11.67
CA GLU A 79 28.72 -15.97 -10.38
C GLU A 79 27.75 -14.76 -10.44
N ASP A 80 28.01 -13.82 -11.37
CA ASP A 80 27.16 -12.66 -11.64
C ASP A 80 25.74 -13.05 -12.09
N SER A 81 25.56 -14.11 -12.88
CA SER A 81 24.24 -14.48 -13.39
C SER A 81 23.31 -14.98 -12.27
N GLU A 82 23.85 -15.73 -11.30
CA GLU A 82 23.09 -16.18 -10.14
C GLU A 82 22.71 -15.03 -9.20
N ASN A 83 23.61 -14.05 -9.03
CA ASN A 83 23.34 -12.88 -8.20
C ASN A 83 22.25 -11.98 -8.81
N HIS A 84 22.25 -11.77 -10.12
CA HIS A 84 21.17 -11.04 -10.81
C HIS A 84 19.83 -11.76 -10.67
N VAL A 85 19.79 -13.10 -10.77
CA VAL A 85 18.57 -13.89 -10.56
C VAL A 85 18.05 -13.75 -9.13
N LYS A 86 18.92 -13.89 -8.13
CA LYS A 86 18.54 -13.74 -6.73
C LYS A 86 18.03 -12.34 -6.44
N PHE A 87 18.67 -11.31 -7.00
CA PHE A 87 18.24 -9.93 -6.86
C PHE A 87 16.86 -9.69 -7.48
N ALA A 88 16.67 -10.11 -8.74
CA ALA A 88 15.37 -9.99 -9.42
C ALA A 88 14.27 -10.76 -8.68
N LEU A 89 14.53 -11.98 -8.20
CA LEU A 89 13.57 -12.75 -7.41
C LEU A 89 13.24 -12.10 -6.07
N ALA A 90 14.23 -11.51 -5.38
CA ALA A 90 14.00 -10.79 -4.12
C ALA A 90 13.15 -9.54 -4.36
N GLU A 91 13.46 -8.77 -5.41
CA GLU A 91 12.75 -7.53 -5.74
C GLU A 91 11.32 -7.83 -6.19
N ILE A 92 11.13 -8.87 -7.01
CA ILE A 92 9.82 -9.38 -7.39
C ILE A 92 9.04 -9.84 -6.14
N LYS A 93 9.62 -10.65 -5.24
CA LYS A 93 8.95 -11.08 -3.99
C LYS A 93 8.58 -9.92 -3.07
N ASN A 94 9.45 -8.93 -2.92
CA ASN A 94 9.21 -7.75 -2.09
C ASN A 94 8.09 -6.87 -2.67
N ASN A 95 8.02 -6.80 -4.00
CA ASN A 95 7.00 -6.03 -4.70
C ASN A 95 5.70 -6.81 -4.99
N PHE A 96 5.66 -8.12 -4.73
CA PHE A 96 4.50 -8.96 -4.98
C PHE A 96 4.05 -9.83 -3.81
N SER A 97 4.63 -9.64 -2.63
CA SER A 97 3.93 -10.06 -1.42
C SER A 97 2.57 -9.38 -1.45
N PRO A 98 1.44 -10.13 -1.38
CA PRO A 98 0.14 -9.52 -1.37
C PRO A 98 0.17 -8.50 -0.25
N ALA A 99 -0.07 -7.24 -0.59
CA ALA A 99 -0.24 -6.17 0.36
C ALA A 99 -1.54 -6.46 1.12
N GLU A 100 -1.49 -7.45 1.99
CA GLU A 100 -2.60 -7.81 2.83
C GLU A 100 -2.73 -6.73 3.88
N LEU A 101 -3.98 -6.35 4.11
CA LEU A 101 -4.30 -5.43 5.18
C LEU A 101 -3.81 -6.07 6.50
N PRO A 102 -3.08 -5.34 7.36
CA PRO A 102 -2.55 -5.91 8.60
C PRO A 102 -3.64 -6.66 9.37
N GLU A 103 -3.30 -7.80 9.96
CA GLU A 103 -4.30 -8.73 10.50
C GLU A 103 -5.22 -8.12 11.58
N GLY A 104 -4.73 -7.10 12.30
CA GLY A 104 -5.52 -6.29 13.23
C GLY A 104 -6.77 -5.64 12.63
N PHE A 105 -6.81 -5.38 11.32
CA PHE A 105 -7.96 -4.76 10.65
C PHE A 105 -9.16 -5.70 10.52
N LYS A 106 -8.95 -6.98 10.17
CA LYS A 106 -10.04 -7.97 10.04
C LYS A 106 -10.73 -8.22 11.38
N ASN A 107 -10.01 -8.04 12.48
CA ASN A 107 -10.52 -8.20 13.84
C ASN A 107 -11.22 -6.93 14.36
N LEU A 108 -10.86 -5.75 13.85
CA LEU A 108 -11.47 -4.47 14.22
C LEU A 108 -12.79 -4.23 13.44
N ILE A 109 -12.85 -4.67 12.19
CA ILE A 109 -13.94 -4.36 11.24
C ILE A 109 -14.77 -5.60 10.96
N SER A 110 -16.04 -5.62 11.39
CA SER A 110 -16.95 -6.75 11.18
C SER A 110 -17.70 -6.71 9.84
N GLU A 111 -17.79 -5.53 9.22
CA GLU A 111 -18.55 -5.35 7.97
C GLU A 111 -17.68 -5.65 6.74
N THR A 112 -17.96 -6.77 6.07
CA THR A 112 -17.16 -7.32 4.95
C THR A 112 -16.86 -6.30 3.85
N LYS A 113 -17.88 -5.56 3.39
CA LYS A 113 -17.70 -4.54 2.36
C LYS A 113 -16.76 -3.40 2.79
N TYR A 114 -16.75 -3.07 4.09
CA TYR A 114 -15.84 -2.06 4.62
C TYR A 114 -14.40 -2.59 4.66
N VAL A 115 -14.20 -3.85 5.05
CA VAL A 115 -12.89 -4.52 4.99
C VAL A 115 -12.34 -4.50 3.57
N GLU A 116 -13.16 -4.83 2.56
CA GLU A 116 -12.76 -4.79 1.15
C GLU A 116 -12.30 -3.39 0.71
N ILE A 117 -13.06 -2.35 1.06
CA ILE A 117 -12.67 -0.95 0.75
C ILE A 117 -11.34 -0.59 1.41
N MET A 118 -11.15 -0.96 2.68
CA MET A 118 -9.91 -0.68 3.42
C MET A 118 -8.73 -1.46 2.83
N GLN A 119 -8.95 -2.71 2.44
CA GLN A 119 -7.96 -3.57 1.80
C GLN A 119 -7.51 -3.03 0.45
N GLU A 120 -8.42 -2.52 -0.38
CA GLU A 120 -8.08 -1.89 -1.65
C GLU A 120 -7.30 -0.59 -1.45
N ARG A 121 -7.69 0.26 -0.49
CA ARG A 121 -6.93 1.47 -0.17
C ARG A 121 -5.52 1.17 0.31
N TRP A 122 -5.36 0.12 1.13
CA TRP A 122 -4.05 -0.33 1.59
C TRP A 122 -3.17 -0.79 0.41
N ARG A 123 -3.71 -1.64 -0.47
CA ARG A 123 -3.03 -2.07 -1.70
C ARG A 123 -2.65 -0.89 -2.59
N GLU A 124 -3.54 0.08 -2.75
CA GLU A 124 -3.27 1.28 -3.53
C GLU A 124 -2.12 2.09 -2.92
N SER A 125 -2.09 2.25 -1.59
CA SER A 125 -1.02 2.97 -0.89
C SER A 125 0.37 2.32 -1.07
N GLU A 126 0.42 0.99 -1.13
CA GLU A 126 1.66 0.26 -1.44
C GLU A 126 2.11 0.52 -2.88
N ARG A 127 1.16 0.48 -3.84
CA ARG A 127 1.46 0.74 -5.25
C ARG A 127 1.97 2.16 -5.46
N THR A 128 1.31 3.16 -4.88
CA THR A 128 1.76 4.55 -4.99
C THR A 128 3.10 4.76 -4.32
N GLN A 129 3.39 4.05 -3.21
CA GLN A 129 4.69 4.15 -2.57
C GLN A 129 5.81 3.57 -3.43
N ARG A 130 5.60 2.41 -4.05
CA ARG A 130 6.56 1.79 -4.98
C ARG A 130 6.81 2.66 -6.21
N ALA A 131 5.75 3.28 -6.74
CA ALA A 131 5.83 4.26 -7.83
C ALA A 131 6.43 5.62 -7.40
N LYS A 132 6.92 5.75 -6.16
CA LYS A 132 7.50 7.00 -5.60
C LYS A 132 6.53 8.19 -5.61
N ALA A 133 5.23 7.93 -5.70
CA ALA A 133 4.15 8.92 -5.63
C ALA A 133 3.81 9.24 -4.17
N TYR A 134 4.78 9.79 -3.44
CA TYR A 134 4.76 9.90 -1.98
C TYR A 134 3.59 10.72 -1.42
N LEU A 135 3.22 11.84 -2.06
CA LEU A 135 2.06 12.62 -1.65
C LEU A 135 0.77 11.80 -1.74
N SER A 136 0.57 11.06 -2.82
CA SER A 136 -0.58 10.17 -3.00
C SER A 136 -0.61 9.07 -1.94
N THR A 137 0.53 8.46 -1.64
CA THR A 137 0.67 7.47 -0.56
C THR A 137 0.20 8.03 0.78
N ILE A 138 0.66 9.22 1.16
CA ILE A 138 0.28 9.84 2.44
C ILE A 138 -1.22 10.18 2.47
N VAL A 139 -1.78 10.63 1.35
CA VAL A 139 -3.23 10.88 1.24
C VAL A 139 -4.02 9.60 1.48
N LEU A 140 -3.59 8.48 0.88
CA LEU A 140 -4.21 7.17 1.07
C LEU A 140 -4.06 6.67 2.52
N LEU A 141 -2.87 6.78 3.11
CA LEU A 141 -2.63 6.43 4.53
C LEU A 141 -3.49 7.27 5.48
N GLY A 142 -3.65 8.56 5.21
CA GLY A 142 -4.55 9.43 5.97
C GLY A 142 -6.02 9.03 5.83
N SER A 143 -6.45 8.56 4.65
CA SER A 143 -7.78 7.97 4.45
C SER A 143 -7.97 6.65 5.20
N ILE A 144 -6.93 5.83 5.30
CA ILE A 144 -6.96 4.56 6.04
C ILE A 144 -7.06 4.85 7.53
N LEU A 145 -6.28 5.80 8.05
CA LEU A 145 -6.36 6.26 9.44
C LEU A 145 -7.78 6.77 9.79
N GLU A 146 -8.37 7.55 8.89
CA GLU A 146 -9.74 8.05 9.05
C GLU A 146 -10.74 6.90 9.16
N GLY A 147 -10.60 5.89 8.28
CA GLY A 147 -11.48 4.74 8.28
C GLY A 147 -11.43 3.90 9.55
N ILE A 148 -10.23 3.60 10.07
CA ILE A 148 -10.09 2.80 11.31
C ILE A 148 -10.63 3.52 12.54
N LEU A 149 -10.39 4.83 12.66
CA LEU A 149 -10.86 5.62 13.79
C LEU A 149 -12.40 5.75 13.75
N LEU A 150 -12.95 6.04 12.57
CA LEU A 150 -14.40 6.13 12.37
C LEU A 150 -15.08 4.81 12.74
N TYR A 151 -14.49 3.69 12.35
CA TYR A 151 -15.04 2.38 12.65
C TYR A 151 -15.11 2.12 14.16
N LYS A 152 -14.03 2.42 14.90
CA LYS A 152 -14.01 2.30 16.37
C LYS A 152 -15.07 3.17 17.02
N ILE A 153 -15.20 4.42 16.55
CA ILE A 153 -16.19 5.37 17.04
C ILE A 153 -17.61 4.86 16.81
N LYS A 154 -17.91 4.39 15.59
CA LYS A 154 -19.23 3.83 15.24
C LYS A 154 -19.59 2.65 16.14
N ALA A 155 -18.63 1.75 16.40
CA ALA A 155 -18.82 0.61 17.29
C ALA A 155 -19.04 1.01 18.78
N ASN A 156 -18.65 2.23 19.17
CA ASN A 156 -18.69 2.71 20.56
C ASN A 156 -19.37 4.09 20.68
N MET A 157 -20.40 4.33 19.88
CA MET A 157 -20.96 5.67 19.64
C MET A 157 -21.42 6.37 20.92
N GLU A 158 -22.01 5.63 21.88
CA GLU A 158 -22.44 6.20 23.15
C GLU A 158 -21.28 6.81 23.95
N LYS A 159 -20.15 6.10 24.02
CA LYS A 159 -18.95 6.58 24.71
C LYS A 159 -18.33 7.75 23.94
N ALA A 160 -18.29 7.65 22.61
CA ALA A 160 -17.79 8.73 21.74
C ALA A 160 -18.58 10.04 21.92
N ASN A 161 -19.92 9.97 21.90
CA ASN A 161 -20.80 11.15 22.04
C ASN A 161 -20.70 11.82 23.43
N ARG A 162 -20.28 11.08 24.45
CA ARG A 162 -20.02 11.61 25.80
C ARG A 162 -18.67 12.29 25.93
N SER A 163 -17.74 12.07 24.99
CA SER A 163 -16.45 12.76 24.99
C SER A 163 -16.64 14.26 24.85
N GLU A 164 -15.84 15.04 25.57
CA GLU A 164 -15.82 16.50 25.45
C GLU A 164 -15.40 16.97 24.04
N PHE A 165 -14.64 16.13 23.33
CA PHE A 165 -14.17 16.38 21.96
C PHE A 165 -15.16 15.92 20.88
N SER A 166 -16.32 15.36 21.28
CA SER A 166 -17.37 15.01 20.34
C SER A 166 -17.85 16.27 19.61
N PRO A 167 -17.84 16.30 18.26
CA PRO A 167 -18.34 17.44 17.52
C PRO A 167 -19.85 17.57 17.76
N LYS A 168 -20.30 18.79 18.08
CA LYS A 168 -21.70 19.10 18.36
C LYS A 168 -22.18 20.24 17.48
N LYS A 169 -23.48 20.22 17.17
CA LYS A 169 -24.22 21.31 16.54
C LYS A 169 -25.47 21.56 17.41
N ASP A 170 -25.64 22.79 17.87
CA ASP A 170 -26.74 23.18 18.76
C ASP A 170 -26.86 22.29 20.02
N GLY A 171 -25.72 21.93 20.61
CA GLY A 171 -25.62 21.08 21.80
C GLY A 171 -25.83 19.58 21.56
N ARG A 172 -26.16 19.17 20.32
CA ARG A 172 -26.39 17.76 19.96
C ARG A 172 -25.17 17.21 19.21
N PRO A 173 -24.77 15.94 19.43
CA PRO A 173 -23.70 15.31 18.64
C PRO A 173 -24.02 15.36 17.14
N LYS A 174 -23.01 15.67 16.32
CA LYS A 174 -23.12 15.61 14.85
C LYS A 174 -23.23 14.17 14.37
N GLU A 175 -23.78 13.98 13.17
CA GLU A 175 -23.72 12.69 12.50
C GLU A 175 -22.25 12.30 12.22
N TYR A 176 -21.93 11.01 12.30
CA TYR A 176 -20.56 10.52 12.15
C TYR A 176 -19.92 10.86 10.79
N SER A 177 -20.73 11.09 9.76
CA SER A 177 -20.32 11.55 8.42
C SER A 177 -19.74 12.97 8.43
N GLU A 178 -20.04 13.76 9.47
CA GLU A 178 -19.55 15.12 9.65
C GLU A 178 -18.33 15.21 10.57
N TRP A 179 -17.82 14.07 11.06
CA TRP A 179 -16.67 14.05 11.96
C TRP A 179 -15.40 14.22 11.13
N THR A 180 -14.58 15.20 11.50
CA THR A 180 -13.26 15.36 10.89
C THR A 180 -12.26 14.37 11.48
N LEU A 181 -11.18 14.07 10.75
CA LEU A 181 -10.06 13.28 11.29
C LEU A 181 -9.56 13.81 12.64
N GLU A 182 -9.50 15.13 12.81
CA GLU A 182 -9.12 15.74 14.08
C GLU A 182 -10.11 15.43 15.21
N ASN A 183 -11.43 15.49 14.95
CA ASN A 183 -12.42 15.09 15.94
C ASN A 183 -12.23 13.62 16.32
N MET A 184 -12.02 12.76 15.33
CA MET A 184 -11.87 11.33 15.56
C MET A 184 -10.63 10.98 16.39
N VAL A 185 -9.48 11.57 16.07
CA VAL A 185 -8.22 11.41 16.82
C VAL A 185 -8.42 11.86 18.27
N ASN A 186 -8.98 13.06 18.49
CA ASN A 186 -9.17 13.61 19.82
C ASN A 186 -10.17 12.79 20.66
N VAL A 187 -11.28 12.34 20.06
CA VAL A 187 -12.27 11.50 20.75
C VAL A 187 -11.67 10.13 21.08
N CYS A 188 -10.95 9.48 20.17
CA CYS A 188 -10.32 8.20 20.43
C CYS A 188 -9.29 8.30 21.57
N HIS A 189 -8.52 9.37 21.61
CA HIS A 189 -7.56 9.61 22.68
C HIS A 189 -8.26 9.86 24.03
N ASN A 190 -9.27 10.74 24.07
CA ASN A 190 -10.04 11.03 25.28
C ASN A 190 -10.75 9.79 25.83
N CYS A 191 -11.25 8.93 24.93
CA CYS A 191 -11.85 7.64 25.28
C CYS A 191 -10.83 6.57 25.71
N ARG A 192 -9.52 6.88 25.66
CA ARG A 192 -8.38 5.98 25.92
C ARG A 192 -8.31 4.78 24.99
N TRP A 193 -8.79 4.92 23.75
CA TRP A 193 -8.65 3.88 22.72
C TRP A 193 -7.31 3.96 21.99
N ILE A 194 -6.70 5.16 21.95
CA ILE A 194 -5.34 5.37 21.45
C ILE A 194 -4.53 6.13 22.50
N ASN A 195 -3.23 5.82 22.55
CA ASN A 195 -2.30 6.43 23.49
C ASN A 195 -1.90 7.86 23.04
N LYS A 196 -1.09 8.54 23.85
CA LYS A 196 -0.65 9.92 23.57
C LYS A 196 0.26 10.02 22.35
N ASP A 197 1.11 9.02 22.14
CA ASP A 197 2.06 8.99 21.02
C ASP A 197 1.30 8.80 19.70
N ALA A 198 0.37 7.84 19.66
CA ALA A 198 -0.55 7.60 18.54
C ALA A 198 -1.36 8.87 18.19
N LYS A 199 -1.82 9.63 19.20
CA LYS A 199 -2.48 10.93 19.01
C LYS A 199 -1.52 11.94 18.37
N SER A 200 -0.33 12.13 18.93
CA SER A 200 0.66 13.10 18.45
C SER A 200 1.11 12.79 17.03
N PHE A 201 1.33 11.51 16.72
CA PHE A 201 1.72 11.09 15.39
C PHE A 201 0.59 11.23 14.37
N SER A 202 -0.65 10.92 14.76
CA SER A 202 -1.83 11.12 13.91
C SER A 202 -2.01 12.58 13.51
N ASP A 203 -1.72 13.53 14.42
CA ASP A 203 -1.72 14.96 14.10
C ASP A 203 -0.69 15.32 13.02
N GLY A 204 0.53 14.75 13.11
CA GLY A 204 1.54 14.89 12.08
C GLY A 204 1.09 14.34 10.72
N LEU A 205 0.57 13.10 10.69
CA LEU A 205 0.05 12.50 9.45
C LEU A 205 -1.08 13.34 8.83
N LYS A 206 -1.97 13.91 9.66
CA LYS A 206 -3.04 14.82 9.23
C LYS A 206 -2.47 16.07 8.54
N GLU A 207 -1.38 16.64 9.04
CA GLU A 207 -0.73 17.80 8.42
C GLU A 207 -0.19 17.46 7.02
N TYR A 208 0.56 16.36 6.87
CA TYR A 208 1.10 15.94 5.58
C TYR A 208 0.01 15.53 4.58
N ARG A 209 -1.05 14.83 5.01
CA ARG A 209 -2.21 14.49 4.16
C ARG A 209 -2.86 15.75 3.58
N ASN A 210 -2.87 16.85 4.34
CA ASN A 210 -3.47 18.11 3.91
C ASN A 210 -2.68 18.82 2.79
N PHE A 211 -1.50 18.34 2.40
CA PHE A 211 -0.74 18.88 1.26
C PHE A 211 -1.34 18.52 -0.10
N VAL A 212 -2.39 17.69 -0.13
CA VAL A 212 -3.29 17.61 -1.29
C VAL A 212 -3.83 18.99 -1.69
N HIS A 213 -3.84 19.96 -0.76
CA HIS A 213 -4.07 21.37 -1.03
C HIS A 213 -2.73 22.13 -1.17
N PRO A 214 -2.31 22.54 -2.38
CA PRO A 214 -1.00 23.17 -2.60
C PRO A 214 -0.76 24.43 -1.75
N TRP A 215 -1.80 25.24 -1.54
CA TRP A 215 -1.70 26.45 -0.71
C TRP A 215 -1.37 26.13 0.76
N LYS A 216 -1.86 25.00 1.31
CA LYS A 216 -1.51 24.58 2.66
C LYS A 216 -0.04 24.17 2.75
N GLN A 217 0.48 23.49 1.73
CA GLN A 217 1.89 23.12 1.68
C GLN A 217 2.79 24.36 1.60
N PHE A 218 2.43 25.30 0.71
CA PHE A 218 3.14 26.58 0.56
C PHE A 218 3.20 27.38 1.88
N ASN A 219 2.05 27.55 2.55
CA ASN A 219 1.99 28.34 3.79
C ASN A 219 2.75 27.72 4.97
N ASN A 220 2.82 26.39 5.04
CA ASN A 220 3.57 25.71 6.10
C ASN A 220 5.08 25.66 5.82
N ASN A 221 5.53 26.08 4.64
CA ASN A 221 6.94 26.08 4.22
C ASN A 221 7.62 24.70 4.41
N LEU A 222 6.91 23.64 4.01
CA LEU A 222 7.34 22.25 4.14
C LEU A 222 7.72 21.65 2.78
N ASP A 223 8.78 20.84 2.80
CA ASP A 223 9.28 20.14 1.63
C ASP A 223 8.28 19.12 1.07
N MET A 224 8.49 18.71 -0.18
CA MET A 224 7.73 17.62 -0.77
C MET A 224 7.93 16.33 0.05
N PRO A 225 6.86 15.56 0.30
CA PRO A 225 6.99 14.26 0.94
C PRO A 225 7.96 13.35 0.20
N ASN A 226 8.74 12.60 0.97
CA ASN A 226 9.71 11.64 0.47
C ASN A 226 9.42 10.24 1.00
N GLU A 227 10.29 9.29 0.66
CA GLU A 227 10.16 7.89 1.08
C GLU A 227 10.08 7.74 2.61
N ASN A 228 10.94 8.44 3.35
CA ASN A 228 10.96 8.40 4.82
C ASN A 228 9.66 8.94 5.42
N THR A 229 9.09 9.98 4.80
CA THR A 229 7.79 10.54 5.20
C THR A 229 6.67 9.51 5.03
N CYS A 230 6.71 8.72 3.95
CA CYS A 230 5.74 7.65 3.72
C CYS A 230 5.90 6.48 4.69
N LYS A 231 7.15 6.04 4.94
CA LYS A 231 7.45 4.97 5.90
C LYS A 231 6.95 5.33 7.30
N LEU A 232 7.28 6.53 7.78
CA LEU A 232 6.79 7.03 9.06
C LEU A 232 5.25 7.09 9.06
N SER A 233 4.64 7.65 8.02
CA SER A 233 3.18 7.73 7.90
C SER A 233 2.50 6.36 8.00
N ARG A 234 3.11 5.31 7.45
CA ARG A 234 2.61 3.94 7.52
C ARG A 234 2.72 3.37 8.92
N GLU A 235 3.86 3.53 9.57
CA GLU A 235 4.07 3.10 10.96
C GLU A 235 3.03 3.73 11.90
N ILE A 236 2.67 4.99 11.66
CA ILE A 236 1.64 5.68 12.45
C ILE A 236 0.27 4.99 12.32
N VAL A 237 -0.13 4.60 11.11
CA VAL A 237 -1.38 3.86 10.88
C VAL A 237 -1.35 2.52 11.62
N GLU A 238 -0.22 1.81 11.56
CA GLU A 238 -0.05 0.51 12.23
C GLU A 238 -0.07 0.64 13.76
N ILE A 239 0.57 1.67 14.32
CA ILE A 239 0.54 1.98 15.76
C ILE A 239 -0.90 2.23 16.21
N VAL A 240 -1.64 3.07 15.49
CA VAL A 240 -3.04 3.36 15.80
C VAL A 240 -3.89 2.10 15.72
N LEU A 241 -3.73 1.30 14.67
CA LEU A 241 -4.44 0.03 14.55
C LEU A 241 -4.17 -0.89 15.75
N ASN A 242 -2.91 -1.03 16.14
CA ASN A 242 -2.51 -1.87 17.26
C ASN A 242 -3.10 -1.39 18.59
N ASP A 243 -3.13 -0.07 18.82
CA ASP A 243 -3.79 0.52 19.98
C ASP A 243 -5.29 0.22 19.99
N LEU A 244 -5.97 0.42 18.85
CA LEU A 244 -7.41 0.18 18.72
C LEU A 244 -7.79 -1.29 18.93
N TRP A 245 -6.93 -2.20 18.48
CA TRP A 245 -7.08 -3.64 18.65
C TRP A 245 -6.90 -4.07 20.11
N LYS A 246 -5.84 -3.60 20.79
CA LYS A 246 -5.58 -3.91 22.20
C LYS A 246 -6.68 -3.39 23.15
N ASN A 247 -7.36 -2.32 22.74
CA ASN A 247 -8.43 -1.68 23.51
C ASN A 247 -9.83 -2.05 22.99
N LEU A 248 -10.01 -3.24 22.39
CA LEU A 248 -11.33 -3.81 22.07
C LEU A 248 -12.15 -4.12 23.33
#